data_AF-U1WY49-F1
#
_entry.id   AF-U1WY49-F1
#
_cell.length_a   1.000
_cell.length_b   1.000
_cell.length_c   1.000
_cell.angle_alpha   90.00
_cell.angle_beta   90.00
_cell.angle_gamma   90.00
#
_symmetry.space_group_name_H-M   'P 1'
#
loop_
_entity.id
_entity.type
_entity.pdbx_description
1 polymer ?
#
loop_
_entity_poly.entity_id
_entity_poly.type
_entity_poly.pdbx_seq_one_letter_code
_entity_poly.pdbx_strand_id
1 'polypeptide(L)'
;MKGDRVLMNNLNEESIINKKIKRIKLDWNSESFKNILDTKTKLNKIYSNEKLRIQSGNLVFKDNRKEHKICNFFVIPTHKIYYFDGSKKEKIGLRIRLYTNDQNKMTKITELTITNELINNGKWIDKYLADDYILYKNEYYVHLKKAIKLSSKLLKKKDKEIYTDRTGWIKGSFEWYYVPVTDPDIILIDETGINYDKGLSKKYSLTEKKGATAKEAFLKTLDMIDAIDKKISIPLISYTLLSLITSIIKPNNKPKTLLCLIGNNSTISKEGLANIYCNIYNRNAFINNIDSELHSDFNHTQKELKENILKARDYVIILKNIGIDTKEKQDKIKMLFTLLQNDKLHNNILGLSKDNLERENTFNIDISNIVISSDDLKMLQNKSKFFSTFLLHFIYSLKQMIQRDKKIFNKQFKKRIRYFEKEHSNIDFNIAKLFSWLMVMYELFLIFGVKAQALDEKSAKSKLSEATEIYKELSVKANTENNNINSESLKKQEAKLFLDAITKMTAEVKLLRIKEKPHEENDIIGWEDDTALYLKNKVWNLINNFSIRPLTIEKKELYQYLYDRNIINGQLERNNRIRFDYNKNVYEGKKERVLYIFKEKMKNLLEEENT
;
A
#
# COMPACT_ATOMS: atom_id res chain seq x y z
N MET A 1 -4.14 23.87 2.84
CA MET A 1 -3.05 23.72 1.83
C MET A 1 -1.72 24.33 2.34
N LYS A 2 -1.14 23.78 3.42
CA LYS A 2 0.20 24.17 3.95
C LYS A 2 1.11 22.94 4.19
N GLY A 3 0.77 21.78 3.61
CA GLY A 3 1.49 20.51 3.81
C GLY A 3 2.55 20.19 2.74
N ASP A 4 2.64 20.97 1.67
CA ASP A 4 3.47 20.60 0.49
C ASP A 4 4.93 21.09 0.57
N ARG A 5 5.33 21.83 1.62
CA ARG A 5 6.73 22.32 1.78
C ARG A 5 7.66 21.39 2.56
N VAL A 6 7.15 20.36 3.23
CA VAL A 6 7.97 19.50 4.11
C VAL A 6 8.66 18.37 3.34
N LEU A 7 8.16 17.97 2.17
CA LEU A 7 8.72 16.86 1.40
C LEU A 7 10.06 17.18 0.70
N MET A 8 10.36 18.45 0.42
CA MET A 8 11.63 18.86 -0.19
C MET A 8 12.79 18.97 0.81
N ASN A 9 12.51 19.22 2.10
CA ASN A 9 13.57 19.47 3.10
C ASN A 9 14.42 18.23 3.45
N ASN A 10 13.97 17.02 3.09
CA ASN A 10 14.68 15.76 3.37
C ASN A 10 15.41 15.18 2.16
N LEU A 11 15.23 15.75 0.96
CA LEU A 11 16.06 15.41 -0.19
C LEU A 11 17.32 16.25 -0.08
N ASN A 12 18.44 15.64 0.31
CA ASN A 12 19.74 16.29 0.17
C ASN A 12 19.88 16.71 -1.30
N GLU A 13 19.93 18.00 -1.61
CA GLU A 13 19.99 18.50 -2.99
C GLU A 13 21.13 17.83 -3.78
N GLU A 14 22.22 17.46 -3.10
CA GLU A 14 23.37 16.76 -3.68
C GLU A 14 23.07 15.32 -4.11
N SER A 15 22.05 14.65 -3.56
CA SER A 15 21.68 13.29 -3.97
C SER A 15 20.97 13.24 -5.33
N ILE A 16 20.30 14.34 -5.72
CA ILE A 16 19.63 14.49 -7.02
C ILE A 16 20.59 15.01 -8.09
N ILE A 17 21.58 15.81 -7.69
CA ILE A 17 22.55 16.43 -8.60
C ILE A 17 23.60 15.41 -9.01
N ASN A 18 23.36 14.73 -10.13
CA ASN A 18 24.39 13.99 -10.84
C ASN A 18 25.15 14.92 -11.79
N LYS A 19 26.40 15.20 -11.47
CA LYS A 19 27.35 15.90 -12.35
C LYS A 19 28.12 14.87 -13.18
N LYS A 20 27.89 14.84 -14.50
CA LYS A 20 28.74 14.08 -15.45
C LYS A 20 29.44 15.07 -16.37
N ILE A 21 30.67 15.43 -16.04
CA ILE A 21 31.52 16.22 -16.95
C ILE A 21 32.11 15.25 -17.97
N LYS A 22 31.64 15.31 -19.23
CA LYS A 22 32.26 14.58 -20.33
C LYS A 22 32.84 15.57 -21.33
N ARG A 23 34.16 15.76 -21.31
CA ARG A 23 34.84 16.55 -22.34
C ARG A 23 34.85 15.72 -23.63
N ILE A 24 33.91 16.00 -24.52
CA ILE A 24 33.87 15.39 -25.86
C ILE A 24 34.48 16.38 -26.84
N LYS A 25 35.56 15.98 -27.52
CA LYS A 25 36.00 16.67 -28.74
C LYS A 25 35.07 16.23 -29.87
N LEU A 26 34.18 17.12 -30.32
CA LEU A 26 33.36 16.84 -31.49
C LEU A 26 34.09 17.30 -32.74
N ASP A 27 34.29 16.38 -33.67
CA ASP A 27 34.67 16.71 -35.05
C ASP A 27 33.52 17.49 -35.72
N TRP A 28 33.86 18.56 -36.44
CA TRP A 28 32.92 19.45 -37.13
C TRP A 28 32.17 18.73 -38.26
N ASN A 29 32.75 17.66 -38.78
CA ASN A 29 32.14 16.83 -39.82
C ASN A 29 31.24 15.73 -39.26
N SER A 30 31.20 15.53 -37.94
CA SER A 30 30.40 14.47 -37.31
C SER A 30 28.90 14.73 -37.39
N GLU A 31 28.12 13.64 -37.51
CA GLU A 31 26.66 13.62 -37.37
C GLU A 31 26.18 14.34 -36.09
N SER A 32 26.95 14.19 -35.01
CA SER A 32 26.67 14.81 -33.71
C SER A 32 26.77 16.34 -33.77
N PHE A 33 27.72 16.89 -34.52
CA PHE A 33 27.86 18.35 -34.70
C PHE A 33 26.74 18.93 -35.56
N LYS A 34 26.35 18.24 -36.65
CA LYS A 34 25.20 18.62 -37.49
C LYS A 34 23.90 18.71 -36.67
N ASN A 35 23.64 17.72 -35.82
CA ASN A 35 22.48 17.71 -34.91
C ASN A 35 22.45 18.90 -33.93
N ILE A 36 23.62 19.36 -33.47
CA ILE A 36 23.72 20.54 -32.62
C ILE A 36 23.37 21.81 -33.40
N LEU A 37 23.83 21.93 -34.65
CA LEU A 37 23.54 23.08 -35.50
C LEU A 37 22.03 23.19 -35.82
N ASP A 38 21.39 22.06 -36.11
CA ASP A 38 19.94 22.00 -36.30
C ASP A 38 19.17 22.40 -35.03
N THR A 39 19.64 21.92 -33.87
CA THR A 39 19.04 22.25 -32.58
C THR A 39 19.20 23.73 -32.27
N LYS A 40 20.36 24.33 -32.56
CA LYS A 40 20.62 25.76 -32.44
C LYS A 40 19.67 26.58 -33.32
N THR A 41 19.44 26.16 -34.56
CA THR A 41 18.48 26.81 -35.47
C THR A 41 17.07 26.79 -34.91
N LYS A 42 16.63 25.65 -34.35
CA LYS A 42 15.33 25.54 -33.68
C LYS A 42 15.24 26.43 -32.43
N LEU A 43 16.30 26.49 -31.62
CA LEU A 43 16.35 27.37 -30.44
C LEU A 43 16.26 28.85 -30.84
N ASN A 44 16.97 29.28 -31.87
CA ASN A 44 16.89 30.66 -32.35
C ASN A 44 15.47 31.05 -32.79
N LYS A 45 14.72 30.12 -33.41
CA LYS A 45 13.29 30.32 -33.71
C LYS A 45 12.42 30.44 -32.44
N ILE A 46 12.74 29.69 -31.39
CA ILE A 46 12.02 29.77 -30.11
C ILE A 46 12.34 31.08 -29.37
N TYR A 47 13.59 31.54 -29.48
CA TYR A 47 14.12 32.70 -28.77
C TYR A 47 13.77 34.05 -29.43
N SER A 48 13.43 34.06 -30.72
CA SER A 48 13.15 35.28 -31.49
C SER A 48 12.09 36.17 -30.86
N ASN A 49 11.07 35.56 -30.24
CA ASN A 49 9.96 36.27 -29.60
C ASN A 49 10.38 37.02 -28.32
N GLU A 50 11.58 36.74 -27.81
CA GLU A 50 12.05 37.23 -26.51
C GLU A 50 13.38 38.00 -26.64
N LYS A 51 13.70 38.44 -27.86
CA LYS A 51 14.93 39.14 -28.24
C LYS A 51 16.21 38.40 -27.85
N LEU A 52 16.14 37.07 -27.69
CA LEU A 52 17.27 36.19 -27.40
C LEU A 52 17.74 35.51 -28.68
N ARG A 53 19.04 35.20 -28.78
CA ARG A 53 19.58 34.33 -29.85
C ARG A 53 20.92 33.72 -29.44
N ILE A 54 21.32 32.65 -30.12
CA ILE A 54 22.63 32.01 -30.01
C ILE A 54 23.47 32.44 -31.21
N GLN A 55 24.58 33.13 -30.94
CA GLN A 55 25.49 33.64 -31.96
C GLN A 55 26.93 33.32 -31.59
N SER A 56 27.66 32.70 -32.52
CA SER A 56 29.07 32.32 -32.33
C SER A 56 29.36 31.61 -30.99
N GLY A 57 28.47 30.71 -30.57
CA GLY A 57 28.58 29.97 -29.30
C GLY A 57 28.12 30.72 -28.04
N ASN A 58 27.79 32.01 -28.15
CA ASN A 58 27.32 32.83 -27.04
C ASN A 58 25.78 32.91 -27.04
N LEU A 59 25.18 32.96 -25.85
CA LEU A 59 23.81 33.43 -25.69
C LEU A 59 23.83 34.97 -25.64
N VAL A 60 23.03 35.61 -26.48
CA VAL A 60 22.96 37.08 -26.56
C VAL A 60 21.51 37.58 -26.46
N PHE A 61 21.36 38.77 -25.90
CA PHE A 61 20.10 39.52 -25.82
C PHE A 61 20.22 40.81 -26.62
N LYS A 62 19.18 41.14 -27.40
CA LYS A 62 19.13 42.34 -28.22
C LYS A 62 18.20 43.38 -27.60
N ASP A 63 18.73 44.55 -27.26
CA ASP A 63 17.94 45.68 -26.79
C ASP A 63 18.25 46.93 -27.62
N ASN A 64 17.22 47.60 -28.13
CA ASN A 64 17.35 48.86 -28.88
C ASN A 64 18.50 48.89 -29.92
N ARG A 65 18.61 47.82 -30.72
CA ARG A 65 19.67 47.57 -31.74
C ARG A 65 21.07 47.28 -31.19
N LYS A 66 21.31 47.32 -29.88
CA LYS A 66 22.54 46.86 -29.24
C LYS A 66 22.43 45.38 -28.84
N GLU A 67 23.55 44.67 -28.95
CA GLU A 67 23.64 43.25 -28.60
C GLU A 67 24.49 43.08 -27.35
N HIS A 68 23.90 42.43 -26.36
CA HIS A 68 24.50 42.14 -25.07
C HIS A 68 24.82 40.66 -24.99
N LYS A 69 26.10 40.31 -24.82
CA LYS A 69 26.51 38.93 -24.54
C LYS A 69 26.09 38.59 -23.11
N ILE A 70 25.24 37.59 -22.95
CA ILE A 70 24.78 37.11 -21.63
C ILE A 70 25.84 36.16 -21.06
N CYS A 71 26.19 35.12 -21.82
CA CYS A 71 27.21 34.16 -21.44
C CYS A 71 27.92 33.58 -22.69
N ASN A 72 29.11 33.02 -22.48
CA ASN A 72 29.92 32.38 -23.53
C ASN A 72 29.49 30.93 -23.84
N PHE A 73 28.28 30.56 -23.44
CA PHE A 73 27.71 29.24 -23.67
C PHE A 73 26.23 29.33 -23.99
N PHE A 74 25.64 28.22 -24.43
CA PHE A 74 24.18 28.08 -24.51
C PHE A 74 23.74 26.72 -23.99
N VAL A 75 22.47 26.65 -23.62
CA VAL A 75 21.89 25.49 -22.93
C VAL A 75 20.91 24.77 -23.84
N ILE A 76 21.10 23.46 -24.01
CA ILE A 76 20.13 22.56 -24.62
C ILE A 76 19.61 21.62 -23.53
N PRO A 77 18.32 21.67 -23.16
CA PRO A 77 17.76 20.70 -22.25
C PRO A 77 17.63 19.34 -22.93
N THR A 78 17.92 18.27 -22.21
CA THR A 78 17.83 16.89 -22.70
C THR A 78 16.68 16.12 -22.07
N HIS A 79 16.38 16.35 -20.79
CA HIS A 79 15.27 15.66 -20.11
C HIS A 79 14.58 16.58 -19.09
N LYS A 80 13.28 16.33 -18.87
CA LYS A 80 12.54 16.84 -17.70
C LYS A 80 12.78 15.90 -16.53
N ILE A 81 13.22 16.42 -15.40
CA ILE A 81 13.43 15.62 -14.19
C ILE A 81 12.18 15.69 -13.33
N TYR A 82 11.68 14.52 -12.94
CA TYR A 82 10.56 14.36 -12.05
C TYR A 82 11.00 13.65 -10.77
N TYR A 83 10.50 14.07 -9.62
CA TYR A 83 10.55 13.30 -8.40
C TYR A 83 9.29 12.46 -8.27
N PHE A 84 9.44 11.21 -7.83
CA PHE A 84 8.34 10.33 -7.49
C PHE A 84 8.46 9.86 -6.04
N ASP A 85 7.49 10.26 -5.22
CA ASP A 85 7.40 9.94 -3.79
C ASP A 85 6.67 8.60 -3.52
N GLY A 86 6.39 7.81 -4.56
CA GLY A 86 5.56 6.60 -4.48
C GLY A 86 4.10 6.80 -4.88
N SER A 87 3.60 8.03 -4.87
CA SER A 87 2.19 8.34 -5.20
C SER A 87 2.06 9.39 -6.31
N LYS A 88 2.80 10.49 -6.20
CA LYS A 88 2.74 11.65 -7.09
C LYS A 88 4.06 11.86 -7.80
N LYS A 89 3.98 12.37 -9.03
CA LYS A 89 5.13 12.81 -9.82
C LYS A 89 5.15 14.32 -9.87
N GLU A 90 6.21 14.94 -9.37
CA GLU A 90 6.41 16.38 -9.41
C GLU A 90 7.60 16.72 -10.31
N LYS A 91 7.48 17.72 -11.17
CA LYS A 91 8.62 18.17 -11.98
C LYS A 91 9.56 18.99 -11.11
N ILE A 92 10.74 18.45 -10.80
CA ILE A 92 11.72 19.08 -9.91
C ILE A 92 12.86 19.78 -10.65
N GLY A 93 13.05 19.56 -11.95
CA GLY A 93 14.17 20.17 -12.66
C GLY A 93 14.30 19.79 -14.14
N LEU A 94 15.51 19.97 -14.66
CA LEU A 94 15.92 19.65 -16.03
C LEU A 94 17.32 19.02 -16.03
N ARG A 95 17.53 18.03 -16.90
CA ARG A 95 18.87 17.68 -17.36
C ARG A 95 19.20 18.57 -18.55
N ILE A 96 20.37 19.20 -18.51
CA ILE A 96 20.82 20.16 -19.50
C ILE A 96 22.22 19.81 -20.01
N ARG A 97 22.47 20.13 -21.28
CA ARG A 97 23.81 20.15 -21.88
C ARG A 97 24.19 21.58 -22.18
N LEU A 98 25.36 21.98 -21.70
CA LEU A 98 25.96 23.28 -21.95
C LEU A 98 27.03 23.15 -23.02
N TYR A 99 26.95 24.02 -24.03
CA TYR A 99 27.90 24.07 -25.13
C TYR A 99 28.63 25.40 -25.07
N THR A 100 29.95 25.35 -24.99
CA THR A 100 30.83 26.53 -25.12
C THR A 100 31.84 26.30 -26.24
N ASN A 101 32.27 27.39 -26.87
CA ASN A 101 33.25 27.35 -27.94
C ASN A 101 34.64 27.59 -27.34
N ASP A 102 35.50 26.58 -27.37
CA ASP A 102 36.89 26.70 -26.97
C ASP A 102 37.67 27.39 -28.11
N GLN A 103 38.69 28.17 -27.76
CA GLN A 103 39.51 28.99 -28.67
C GLN A 103 40.15 28.15 -29.81
N ASN A 104 40.24 26.83 -29.64
CA ASN A 104 40.80 25.85 -30.59
C ASN A 104 39.78 25.17 -31.52
N LYS A 105 38.66 25.82 -31.86
CA LYS A 105 37.57 25.22 -32.67
C LYS A 105 36.97 23.95 -32.02
N MET A 106 37.01 23.77 -30.71
CA MET A 106 36.41 22.60 -30.06
C MET A 106 35.19 22.99 -29.25
N THR A 107 34.08 22.27 -29.41
CA THR A 107 32.88 22.50 -28.58
C THR A 107 32.97 21.68 -27.31
N LYS A 108 33.16 22.32 -26.14
CA LYS A 108 33.09 21.62 -24.86
C LYS A 108 31.64 21.43 -24.46
N ILE A 109 31.30 20.20 -24.09
CA ILE A 109 29.97 19.81 -23.62
C ILE A 109 30.05 19.49 -22.12
N THR A 110 29.20 20.10 -21.32
CA THR A 110 28.99 19.69 -19.92
C THR A 110 27.53 19.29 -19.74
N GLU A 111 27.28 18.12 -19.15
CA GLU A 111 25.92 17.68 -18.82
C GLU A 111 25.68 17.81 -17.32
N LEU A 112 24.59 18.47 -16.94
CA LEU A 112 24.19 18.69 -15.56
C LEU A 112 22.71 18.41 -15.37
N THR A 113 22.37 17.80 -14.24
CA THR A 113 21.00 17.81 -13.71
C THR A 113 20.86 18.98 -12.73
N ILE A 114 19.94 19.90 -13.03
CA ILE A 114 19.69 21.09 -12.21
C ILE A 114 18.23 21.15 -11.75
N THR A 115 18.02 21.44 -10.47
CA THR A 115 16.70 21.59 -9.87
C THR A 115 16.05 22.93 -10.27
N ASN A 116 14.74 23.04 -10.15
CA ASN A 116 14.02 24.30 -10.37
C ASN A 116 14.52 25.40 -9.42
N GLU A 117 14.87 25.05 -8.19
CA GLU A 117 15.46 25.98 -7.21
C GLU A 117 16.80 26.54 -7.69
N LEU A 118 17.72 25.68 -8.14
CA LEU A 118 18.98 26.11 -8.71
C LEU A 118 18.79 26.92 -9.99
N ILE A 119 17.88 26.52 -10.89
CA ILE A 119 17.49 27.32 -12.06
C ILE A 119 16.96 28.70 -11.61
N ASN A 120 16.30 28.79 -10.47
CA ASN A 120 15.73 30.06 -10.01
C ASN A 120 16.79 31.02 -9.46
N ASN A 121 17.79 30.50 -8.73
CA ASN A 121 18.78 31.30 -8.00
C ASN A 121 20.13 31.47 -8.71
N GLY A 122 20.45 30.66 -9.73
CA GLY A 122 21.68 30.78 -10.52
C GLY A 122 22.96 30.26 -9.88
N LYS A 123 22.92 29.83 -8.62
CA LYS A 123 24.09 29.36 -7.85
C LYS A 123 24.81 28.16 -8.48
N TRP A 124 24.14 27.45 -9.39
CA TRP A 124 24.69 26.29 -10.07
C TRP A 124 25.79 26.62 -11.08
N ILE A 125 25.84 27.85 -11.58
CA ILE A 125 26.89 28.30 -12.51
C ILE A 125 28.23 28.25 -11.79
N ASP A 126 28.34 28.98 -10.68
CA ASP A 126 29.60 29.08 -9.92
C ASP A 126 29.93 27.78 -9.17
N LYS A 127 28.91 27.08 -8.63
CA LYS A 127 29.13 25.85 -7.84
C LYS A 127 29.50 24.65 -8.70
N TYR A 128 28.95 24.53 -9.91
CA TYR A 128 29.03 23.29 -10.69
C TYR A 128 29.63 23.42 -12.09
N LEU A 129 29.79 24.62 -12.66
CA LEU A 129 30.52 24.75 -13.91
C LEU A 129 32.01 24.94 -13.65
N ALA A 130 32.81 24.70 -14.68
CA ALA A 130 34.23 25.04 -14.65
C ALA A 130 34.41 26.50 -15.10
N ASP A 131 35.58 27.08 -14.81
CA ASP A 131 35.89 28.50 -15.04
C ASP A 131 35.74 28.97 -16.50
N ASP A 132 35.66 28.03 -17.44
CA ASP A 132 35.44 28.31 -18.86
C ASP A 132 33.98 28.60 -19.23
N TYR A 133 33.03 28.46 -18.29
CA TYR A 133 31.63 28.88 -18.48
C TYR A 133 31.38 30.22 -17.78
N ILE A 134 31.35 31.29 -18.56
CA ILE A 134 31.30 32.66 -18.07
C ILE A 134 29.89 33.24 -18.26
N LEU A 135 29.26 33.63 -17.16
CA LEU A 135 28.16 34.59 -17.14
C LEU A 135 28.76 36.00 -17.02
N TYR A 136 28.63 36.83 -18.06
CA TYR A 136 29.37 38.10 -18.11
C TYR A 136 28.92 39.11 -17.04
N LYS A 137 27.65 39.03 -16.61
CA LYS A 137 27.11 39.84 -15.51
C LYS A 137 26.00 39.09 -14.77
N ASN A 138 25.97 39.21 -13.44
CA ASN A 138 24.93 38.57 -12.60
C ASN A 138 23.51 39.00 -12.99
N GLU A 139 23.30 40.27 -13.35
CA GLU A 139 22.01 40.79 -13.82
C GLU A 139 21.49 40.08 -15.08
N TYR A 140 22.38 39.54 -15.92
CA TYR A 140 21.99 38.82 -17.14
C TYR A 140 21.49 37.40 -16.86
N TYR A 141 21.58 36.92 -15.62
CA TYR A 141 21.03 35.61 -15.26
C TYR A 141 19.53 35.51 -15.56
N VAL A 142 18.77 36.60 -15.42
CA VAL A 142 17.33 36.61 -15.75
C VAL A 142 17.07 36.18 -17.20
N HIS A 143 17.95 36.57 -18.12
CA HIS A 143 17.86 36.22 -19.53
C HIS A 143 18.28 34.77 -19.78
N LEU A 144 19.34 34.29 -19.12
CA LEU A 144 19.75 32.87 -19.19
C LEU A 144 18.65 31.96 -18.63
N LYS A 145 18.07 32.29 -17.47
CA LYS A 145 16.93 31.59 -16.88
C LYS A 145 15.74 31.54 -17.85
N LYS A 146 15.45 32.65 -18.53
CA LYS A 146 14.41 32.72 -19.56
C LYS A 146 14.73 31.82 -20.76
N ALA A 147 15.97 31.82 -21.24
CA ALA A 147 16.44 30.94 -22.31
C ALA A 147 16.34 29.44 -21.94
N ILE A 148 16.64 29.07 -20.69
CA ILE A 148 16.46 27.69 -20.17
C ILE A 148 14.98 27.31 -20.16
N LYS A 149 14.10 28.19 -19.67
CA LYS A 149 12.66 27.94 -19.65
C LYS A 149 12.10 27.76 -21.07
N LEU A 150 12.50 28.62 -22.00
CA LEU A 150 12.07 28.58 -23.40
C LEU A 150 12.58 27.34 -24.14
N SER A 151 13.86 27.01 -23.98
CA SER A 151 14.46 25.84 -24.64
C SER A 151 13.82 24.53 -24.21
N SER A 152 13.23 24.45 -23.01
CA SER A 152 12.51 23.26 -22.54
C SER A 152 11.29 22.89 -23.40
N LYS A 153 10.83 23.79 -24.28
CA LYS A 153 9.80 23.51 -25.30
C LYS A 153 10.27 22.49 -26.37
N LEU A 154 11.58 22.27 -26.51
CA LEU A 154 12.11 21.23 -27.40
C LEU A 154 11.84 19.81 -26.88
N LEU A 155 11.64 19.66 -25.57
CA LEU A 155 11.49 18.35 -24.93
C LEU A 155 10.13 17.73 -25.23
N LYS A 156 10.15 16.52 -25.79
CA LYS A 156 9.00 15.68 -26.05
C LYS A 156 8.50 15.02 -24.75
N LYS A 157 7.32 14.41 -24.81
CA LYS A 157 6.71 13.69 -23.67
C LYS A 157 7.59 12.53 -23.16
N LYS A 158 8.40 11.94 -24.04
CA LYS A 158 9.31 10.83 -23.72
C LYS A 158 10.63 11.28 -23.10
N ASP A 159 10.98 12.56 -23.21
CA ASP A 159 12.24 13.11 -22.73
C ASP A 159 12.12 13.46 -21.23
N LYS A 160 11.96 12.41 -20.42
CA LYS A 160 11.76 12.50 -18.99
C LYS A 160 12.68 11.54 -18.24
N GLU A 161 13.07 11.94 -17.05
CA GLU A 161 13.73 11.06 -16.09
C GLU A 161 13.00 11.16 -14.75
N ILE A 162 13.00 10.06 -14.00
CA ILE A 162 12.32 9.98 -12.71
C ILE A 162 13.36 9.68 -11.64
N TYR A 163 13.50 10.57 -10.67
CA TYR A 163 14.19 10.33 -9.41
C TYR A 163 13.20 9.77 -8.38
N THR A 164 13.61 8.79 -7.58
CA THR A 164 12.79 8.28 -6.46
C THR A 164 13.64 7.84 -5.27
N ASP A 165 13.06 7.92 -4.09
CA ASP A 165 13.55 7.31 -2.84
C ASP A 165 12.69 6.10 -2.42
N ARG A 166 11.85 5.58 -3.33
CA ARG A 166 10.90 4.48 -3.07
C ARG A 166 11.19 3.24 -3.90
N THR A 167 10.87 2.09 -3.32
CA THR A 167 10.86 0.79 -3.99
C THR A 167 9.63 0.59 -4.86
N GLY A 168 9.62 -0.49 -5.64
CA GLY A 168 8.45 -0.97 -6.37
C GLY A 168 8.34 -0.44 -7.79
N TRP A 169 7.15 -0.56 -8.38
CA TRP A 169 6.98 -0.31 -9.81
C TRP A 169 6.91 1.17 -10.19
N ILE A 170 7.78 1.56 -11.13
CA ILE A 170 7.86 2.89 -11.69
C ILE A 170 7.85 2.83 -13.21
N LYS A 171 6.95 3.63 -13.81
CA LYS A 171 6.92 3.83 -15.27
C LYS A 171 7.96 4.87 -15.67
N GLY A 172 9.08 4.41 -16.24
CA GLY A 172 10.13 5.22 -16.87
C GLY A 172 9.67 5.85 -18.18
N SER A 173 10.60 6.07 -19.10
CA SER A 173 10.33 6.73 -20.40
C SER A 173 9.42 5.91 -21.30
N PHE A 174 9.73 4.63 -21.45
CA PHE A 174 9.01 3.70 -22.32
C PHE A 174 8.33 2.58 -21.54
N GLU A 175 9.00 2.08 -20.50
CA GLU A 175 8.66 0.82 -19.85
C GLU A 175 8.43 0.98 -18.34
N TRP A 176 7.88 -0.09 -17.73
CA TRP A 176 7.82 -0.24 -16.29
C TRP A 176 9.06 -0.97 -15.79
N TYR A 177 9.60 -0.51 -14.67
CA TYR A 177 10.71 -1.13 -13.97
C TYR A 177 10.34 -1.26 -12.49
N TYR A 178 10.82 -2.33 -11.86
CA TYR A 178 10.76 -2.48 -10.41
C TYR A 178 12.01 -1.83 -9.81
N VAL A 179 11.88 -1.02 -8.76
CA VAL A 179 12.98 -0.27 -8.13
C VAL A 179 13.29 -0.86 -6.74
N PRO A 180 14.57 -1.05 -6.35
CA PRO A 180 15.78 -0.82 -7.15
C PRO A 180 15.78 -1.71 -8.39
N VAL A 181 16.36 -1.23 -9.50
CA VAL A 181 16.28 -1.94 -10.79
C VAL A 181 16.89 -3.33 -10.63
N THR A 182 16.05 -4.34 -10.75
CA THR A 182 16.37 -5.76 -10.53
C THR A 182 16.65 -6.52 -11.83
N ASP A 183 16.67 -5.83 -12.96
CA ASP A 183 16.76 -6.46 -14.28
C ASP A 183 18.20 -6.89 -14.56
N PRO A 184 18.47 -8.19 -14.78
CA PRO A 184 19.82 -8.69 -15.01
C PRO A 184 20.44 -8.17 -16.32
N ASP A 185 19.63 -7.75 -17.28
CA ASP A 185 20.09 -7.30 -18.60
C ASP A 185 20.39 -5.79 -18.64
N ILE A 186 20.06 -5.04 -17.59
CA ILE A 186 20.24 -3.58 -17.56
C ILE A 186 21.62 -3.24 -17.03
N ILE A 187 22.55 -3.05 -17.95
CA ILE A 187 23.94 -2.66 -17.67
C ILE A 187 24.02 -1.17 -17.28
N LEU A 188 23.11 -0.33 -17.79
CA LEU A 188 23.13 1.12 -17.60
C LEU A 188 21.76 1.66 -17.15
N ILE A 189 21.69 2.10 -15.88
CA ILE A 189 20.51 2.74 -15.27
C ILE A 189 20.03 3.95 -16.10
N ASP A 190 20.94 4.67 -16.76
CA ASP A 190 20.65 5.84 -17.59
C ASP A 190 19.67 5.55 -18.75
N GLU A 191 19.62 4.31 -19.27
CA GLU A 191 18.74 3.93 -20.39
C GLU A 191 17.28 3.75 -19.97
N THR A 192 17.04 3.49 -18.69
CA THR A 192 15.69 3.28 -18.15
C THR A 192 14.90 4.59 -18.00
N GLY A 193 15.61 5.73 -17.91
CA GLY A 193 15.05 7.01 -17.49
C GLY A 193 14.62 7.04 -16.01
N ILE A 194 15.17 6.15 -15.18
CA ILE A 194 14.91 6.08 -13.74
C ILE A 194 16.23 6.21 -13.00
N ASN A 195 16.29 7.16 -12.07
CA ASN A 195 17.36 7.31 -11.08
C ASN A 195 16.74 7.06 -9.71
N TYR A 196 17.49 6.48 -8.78
CA TYR A 196 17.04 6.29 -7.41
C TYR A 196 18.18 6.51 -6.44
N ASP A 197 17.83 6.81 -5.19
CA ASP A 197 18.78 7.08 -4.13
C ASP A 197 19.81 5.93 -3.99
N LYS A 198 21.10 6.28 -3.83
CA LYS A 198 22.18 5.29 -3.74
C LYS A 198 22.06 4.38 -2.52
N GLY A 199 21.47 4.87 -1.42
CA GLY A 199 21.19 4.08 -0.23
C GLY A 199 20.07 3.06 -0.45
N LEU A 200 19.21 3.27 -1.46
CA LEU A 200 18.08 2.40 -1.73
C LEU A 200 18.50 1.00 -2.22
N SER A 201 19.50 0.89 -3.09
CA SER A 201 20.01 -0.43 -3.53
C SER A 201 20.72 -1.19 -2.40
N LYS A 202 21.39 -0.48 -1.49
CA LYS A 202 22.02 -1.08 -0.32
C LYS A 202 20.96 -1.58 0.67
N LYS A 203 19.94 -0.76 0.93
CA LYS A 203 18.88 -1.07 1.89
C LYS A 203 17.91 -2.15 1.40
N TYR A 204 17.55 -2.14 0.12
CA TYR A 204 16.56 -3.06 -0.47
C TYR A 204 17.25 -4.03 -1.44
N SER A 205 18.23 -4.78 -0.94
CA SER A 205 19.02 -5.69 -1.76
C SER A 205 18.36 -7.07 -1.88
N LEU A 206 18.24 -7.58 -3.12
CA LEU A 206 17.90 -8.97 -3.40
C LEU A 206 19.21 -9.72 -3.67
N THR A 207 19.64 -10.57 -2.73
CA THR A 207 20.92 -11.29 -2.87
C THR A 207 20.73 -12.55 -3.72
N GLU A 208 21.14 -12.49 -4.98
CA GLU A 208 21.08 -13.64 -5.89
C GLU A 208 22.11 -14.74 -5.59
N LYS A 209 21.79 -15.97 -6.00
CA LYS A 209 22.73 -17.07 -6.11
C LYS A 209 23.36 -17.02 -7.50
N LYS A 210 24.61 -16.56 -7.57
CA LYS A 210 25.37 -16.49 -8.83
C LYS A 210 25.35 -17.84 -9.57
N GLY A 211 25.05 -17.79 -10.86
CA GLY A 211 25.01 -18.95 -11.76
C GLY A 211 23.72 -19.79 -11.69
N ALA A 212 22.81 -19.51 -10.75
CA ALA A 212 21.54 -20.22 -10.70
C ALA A 212 20.61 -19.80 -11.83
N THR A 213 20.03 -20.77 -12.52
CA THR A 213 19.07 -20.51 -13.61
C THR A 213 17.67 -20.22 -13.06
N ALA A 214 16.80 -19.61 -13.87
CA ALA A 214 15.38 -19.43 -13.54
C ALA A 214 14.69 -20.77 -13.18
N LYS A 215 15.05 -21.84 -13.90
CA LYS A 215 14.55 -23.22 -13.66
C LYS A 215 14.97 -23.72 -12.28
N GLU A 216 16.26 -23.64 -11.96
CA GLU A 216 16.81 -24.10 -10.69
C GLU A 216 16.23 -23.30 -9.51
N ALA A 217 16.21 -21.96 -9.62
CA ALA A 217 15.66 -21.09 -8.59
C ALA A 217 14.17 -21.38 -8.33
N PHE A 218 13.39 -21.65 -9.39
CA PHE A 218 12.00 -22.07 -9.25
C PHE A 218 11.87 -23.40 -8.51
N LEU A 219 12.59 -24.44 -8.94
CA LEU A 219 12.55 -25.76 -8.29
C LEU A 219 12.93 -25.68 -6.82
N LYS A 220 13.99 -24.93 -6.49
CA LYS A 220 14.40 -24.73 -5.09
C LYS A 220 13.37 -23.96 -4.28
N THR A 221 12.64 -23.03 -4.89
CA THR A 221 11.51 -22.34 -4.25
C THR A 221 10.31 -23.28 -4.07
N LEU A 222 10.04 -24.17 -5.03
CA LEU A 222 9.01 -25.18 -4.93
C LEU A 222 9.29 -26.17 -3.80
N ASP A 223 10.54 -26.64 -3.66
CA ASP A 223 10.97 -27.45 -2.53
C ASP A 223 10.70 -26.74 -1.19
N MET A 224 10.82 -25.40 -1.13
CA MET A 224 10.49 -24.66 0.09
C MET A 224 8.99 -24.69 0.41
N ILE A 225 8.12 -24.76 -0.60
CA ILE A 225 6.67 -24.91 -0.39
C ILE A 225 6.37 -26.29 0.18
N ASP A 226 7.03 -27.32 -0.38
CA ASP A 226 6.81 -28.71 -0.04
C ASP A 226 7.45 -29.13 1.31
N ALA A 227 8.34 -28.31 1.88
CA ALA A 227 9.06 -28.59 3.13
C ALA A 227 8.23 -28.45 4.42
N ILE A 228 7.09 -27.78 4.38
CA ILE A 228 6.18 -27.59 5.52
C ILE A 228 4.74 -27.78 5.05
N ASP A 229 3.78 -27.75 6.00
CA ASP A 229 2.37 -27.80 5.65
C ASP A 229 2.00 -26.73 4.60
N LYS A 230 1.48 -27.19 3.46
CA LYS A 230 1.07 -26.35 2.33
C LYS A 230 -0.08 -25.41 2.68
N LYS A 231 -0.86 -25.72 3.72
CA LYS A 231 -1.86 -24.81 4.31
C LYS A 231 -1.23 -23.52 4.85
N ILE A 232 0.09 -23.50 5.04
CA ILE A 232 0.86 -22.37 5.54
C ILE A 232 1.77 -21.81 4.45
N SER A 233 2.58 -22.66 3.80
CA SER A 233 3.56 -22.19 2.81
C SER A 233 2.92 -21.58 1.57
N ILE A 234 1.80 -22.14 1.05
CA ILE A 234 1.11 -21.61 -0.14
C ILE A 234 0.54 -20.21 0.13
N PRO A 235 -0.24 -19.97 1.21
CA PRO A 235 -0.69 -18.62 1.55
C PRO A 235 0.45 -17.62 1.71
N LEU A 236 1.52 -17.98 2.42
CA LEU A 236 2.64 -17.05 2.67
C LEU A 236 3.38 -16.68 1.40
N ILE A 237 3.76 -17.63 0.53
CA ILE A 237 4.40 -17.32 -0.75
C ILE A 237 3.46 -16.50 -1.63
N SER A 238 2.19 -16.90 -1.73
CA SER A 238 1.21 -16.18 -2.55
C SER A 238 1.03 -14.74 -2.07
N TYR A 239 1.05 -14.51 -0.74
CA TYR A 239 0.94 -13.19 -0.14
C TYR A 239 2.16 -12.32 -0.42
N THR A 240 3.36 -12.92 -0.40
CA THR A 240 4.61 -12.27 -0.79
C THR A 240 4.62 -11.88 -2.25
N LEU A 241 4.24 -12.80 -3.15
CA LEU A 241 4.15 -12.52 -4.58
C LEU A 241 3.10 -11.46 -4.87
N LEU A 242 1.95 -11.50 -4.18
CA LEU A 242 0.91 -10.48 -4.31
C LEU A 242 1.45 -9.09 -3.96
N SER A 243 2.28 -9.01 -2.91
CA SER A 243 2.84 -7.74 -2.45
C SER A 243 3.61 -7.03 -3.56
N LEU A 244 4.33 -7.78 -4.41
CA LEU A 244 5.14 -7.24 -5.51
C LEU A 244 4.36 -6.42 -6.52
N ILE A 245 3.05 -6.61 -6.65
CA ILE A 245 2.23 -5.95 -7.69
C ILE A 245 1.19 -4.98 -7.13
N THR A 246 1.20 -4.71 -5.82
CA THR A 246 0.18 -3.91 -5.14
C THR A 246 0.08 -2.47 -5.65
N SER A 247 1.15 -1.89 -6.16
CA SER A 247 1.13 -0.56 -6.78
C SER A 247 0.70 -0.53 -8.25
N ILE A 248 0.68 -1.70 -8.91
CA ILE A 248 0.26 -1.84 -10.30
C ILE A 248 -1.24 -2.06 -10.40
N ILE A 249 -1.77 -2.94 -9.56
CA ILE A 249 -3.19 -3.28 -9.53
C ILE A 249 -4.01 -2.13 -8.94
N LYS A 250 -5.27 -1.99 -9.39
CA LYS A 250 -6.15 -0.92 -8.90
C LYS A 250 -6.64 -1.25 -7.48
N PRO A 251 -6.52 -0.31 -6.53
CA PRO A 251 -6.75 -0.58 -5.11
C PRO A 251 -8.22 -0.78 -4.73
N ASN A 252 -9.19 -0.25 -5.50
CA ASN A 252 -10.62 -0.32 -5.17
C ASN A 252 -11.15 -1.77 -4.95
N ASN A 253 -10.40 -2.78 -5.40
CA ASN A 253 -10.72 -4.20 -5.23
C ASN A 253 -9.69 -4.98 -4.40
N LYS A 254 -8.76 -4.35 -3.68
CA LYS A 254 -7.79 -5.09 -2.85
C LYS A 254 -8.51 -5.83 -1.69
N PRO A 255 -8.00 -6.98 -1.23
CA PRO A 255 -8.45 -7.59 0.02
C PRO A 255 -8.19 -6.61 1.17
N LYS A 256 -9.21 -6.37 1.99
CA LYS A 256 -9.13 -5.50 3.18
C LYS A 256 -8.77 -6.33 4.42
N THR A 257 -7.99 -7.39 4.21
CA THR A 257 -7.78 -8.47 5.18
C THR A 257 -6.34 -8.42 5.70
N LEU A 258 -6.20 -8.45 7.02
CA LEU A 258 -4.90 -8.61 7.67
C LEU A 258 -4.54 -10.10 7.71
N LEU A 259 -3.33 -10.45 7.27
CA LEU A 259 -2.79 -11.79 7.45
C LEU A 259 -1.99 -11.82 8.74
N CYS A 260 -2.24 -12.79 9.62
CA CYS A 260 -1.54 -12.91 10.90
C CYS A 260 -0.97 -14.30 11.11
N LEU A 261 0.30 -14.38 11.49
CA LEU A 261 0.88 -15.59 12.07
C LEU A 261 0.61 -15.58 13.57
N ILE A 262 -0.01 -16.65 14.06
CA ILE A 262 -0.34 -16.84 15.48
C ILE A 262 0.23 -18.15 16.00
N GLY A 263 0.24 -18.32 17.33
CA GLY A 263 0.72 -19.55 17.94
C GLY A 263 2.23 -19.57 18.17
N ASN A 264 2.67 -20.52 18.98
CA ASN A 264 4.09 -20.72 19.32
C ASN A 264 4.50 -22.12 18.89
N ASN A 265 5.68 -22.25 18.28
CA ASN A 265 6.22 -23.52 17.83
C ASN A 265 7.64 -23.69 18.39
N SER A 266 7.98 -24.91 18.82
CA SER A 266 9.26 -25.21 19.45
C SER A 266 10.43 -25.26 18.44
N THR A 267 10.14 -25.49 17.16
CA THR A 267 11.15 -25.66 16.11
C THR A 267 11.42 -24.39 15.32
N ILE A 268 10.39 -23.57 15.07
CA ILE A 268 10.52 -22.34 14.29
C ILE A 268 9.74 -21.19 14.93
N SER A 269 10.37 -20.02 15.04
CA SER A 269 9.68 -18.81 15.50
C SER A 269 8.80 -18.21 14.40
N LYS A 270 7.78 -17.44 14.78
CA LYS A 270 6.96 -16.66 13.84
C LYS A 270 7.81 -15.73 12.98
N GLU A 271 8.81 -15.09 13.59
CA GLU A 271 9.80 -14.24 12.93
C GLU A 271 10.62 -15.01 11.90
N GLY A 272 11.11 -16.21 12.26
CA GLY A 272 11.87 -17.08 11.36
C GLY A 272 11.03 -17.50 10.16
N LEU A 273 9.79 -17.94 10.40
CA LEU A 273 8.87 -18.34 9.32
C LEU A 273 8.51 -17.15 8.41
N ALA A 274 8.21 -15.99 8.99
CA ALA A 274 7.94 -14.76 8.25
C ALA A 274 9.13 -14.32 7.39
N ASN A 275 10.36 -14.46 7.90
CA ASN A 275 11.56 -14.18 7.11
C ASN A 275 11.82 -15.19 5.99
N ILE A 276 11.48 -16.46 6.20
CA ILE A 276 11.64 -17.51 5.17
C ILE A 276 10.71 -17.28 3.99
N TYR A 277 9.46 -16.85 4.22
CA TYR A 277 8.46 -16.76 3.15
C TYR A 277 8.07 -15.34 2.73
N CYS A 278 8.18 -14.34 3.62
CA CYS A 278 7.64 -12.99 3.40
C CYS A 278 8.67 -11.88 3.31
N ASN A 279 9.84 -12.03 3.94
CA ASN A 279 10.92 -11.07 3.75
C ASN A 279 11.67 -11.34 2.43
N ILE A 280 11.68 -10.34 1.55
CA ILE A 280 12.37 -10.43 0.26
C ILE A 280 13.75 -9.74 0.27
N TYR A 281 13.96 -8.75 1.15
CA TYR A 281 15.18 -7.92 1.16
C TYR A 281 16.11 -8.28 2.32
N ASN A 282 17.42 -8.22 2.08
CA ASN A 282 18.46 -8.50 3.10
C ASN A 282 18.29 -9.83 3.87
N ARG A 283 17.50 -10.77 3.33
CA ARG A 283 17.03 -11.97 4.04
C ARG A 283 18.13 -12.79 4.69
N ASN A 284 19.30 -12.89 4.06
CA ASN A 284 20.43 -13.68 4.58
C ASN A 284 20.93 -13.19 5.94
N ALA A 285 20.99 -11.88 6.14
CA ALA A 285 21.46 -11.29 7.40
C ALA A 285 20.43 -11.42 8.53
N PHE A 286 19.18 -11.67 8.18
CA PHE A 286 18.01 -11.57 9.05
C PHE A 286 17.18 -12.86 9.05
N ILE A 287 17.78 -14.03 8.79
CA ILE A 287 17.00 -15.27 8.63
C ILE A 287 16.21 -15.64 9.91
N ASN A 288 16.76 -15.30 11.09
CA ASN A 288 16.14 -15.60 12.38
C ASN A 288 15.52 -14.37 13.07
N ASN A 289 15.70 -13.16 12.53
CA ASN A 289 15.30 -11.89 13.16
C ASN A 289 14.68 -10.95 12.13
N ILE A 290 13.73 -10.12 12.52
CA ILE A 290 13.11 -9.15 11.60
C ILE A 290 13.98 -7.88 11.50
N ASP A 291 14.32 -7.47 10.28
CA ASP A 291 15.06 -6.23 10.01
C ASP A 291 14.21 -4.99 10.37
N SER A 292 14.58 -4.30 11.46
CA SER A 292 13.87 -3.12 11.95
C SER A 292 13.99 -1.90 11.04
N GLU A 293 14.90 -1.91 10.05
CA GLU A 293 14.96 -0.85 9.05
C GLU A 293 13.86 -0.97 7.99
N LEU A 294 13.37 -2.18 7.74
CA LEU A 294 12.42 -2.52 6.67
C LEU A 294 11.01 -2.81 7.19
N HIS A 295 10.94 -3.30 8.41
CA HIS A 295 9.76 -3.78 9.10
C HIS A 295 9.51 -2.93 10.36
N SER A 296 8.41 -3.17 11.06
CA SER A 296 8.05 -2.34 12.23
C SER A 296 7.58 -3.19 13.40
N ASP A 297 7.57 -2.56 14.57
CA ASP A 297 7.09 -3.14 15.82
C ASP A 297 5.83 -2.41 16.28
N PHE A 298 4.86 -3.13 16.85
CA PHE A 298 3.69 -2.52 17.48
C PHE A 298 4.01 -1.75 18.76
N ASN A 299 5.23 -1.91 19.29
CA ASN A 299 5.73 -1.10 20.40
C ASN A 299 6.14 0.32 19.99
N HIS A 300 6.35 0.60 18.69
CA HIS A 300 6.57 1.97 18.20
C HIS A 300 5.34 2.85 18.40
N THR A 301 5.52 4.16 18.40
CA THR A 301 4.38 5.09 18.48
C THR A 301 3.43 4.87 17.28
N GLN A 302 2.14 5.18 17.45
CA GLN A 302 1.17 5.05 16.36
C GLN A 302 1.58 5.84 15.11
N LYS A 303 2.24 6.99 15.29
CA LYS A 303 2.74 7.83 14.20
C LYS A 303 3.86 7.14 13.42
N GLU A 304 4.90 6.64 14.11
CA GLU A 304 6.02 5.94 13.48
C GLU A 304 5.56 4.67 12.76
N LEU A 305 4.68 3.89 13.39
CA LEU A 305 4.09 2.69 12.79
C LEU A 305 3.37 3.03 11.47
N LYS A 306 2.54 4.08 11.48
CA LYS A 306 1.83 4.56 10.29
C LYS A 306 2.79 5.01 9.18
N GLU A 307 3.83 5.77 9.54
CA GLU A 307 4.83 6.26 8.59
C GLU A 307 5.60 5.11 7.94
N ASN A 308 6.00 4.10 8.73
CA ASN A 308 6.68 2.90 8.23
C ASN A 308 5.77 2.10 7.28
N ILE A 309 4.51 1.86 7.66
CA ILE A 309 3.53 1.15 6.82
C ILE A 309 3.31 1.90 5.50
N LEU A 310 3.15 3.23 5.53
CA LEU A 310 2.90 4.02 4.32
C LEU A 310 4.15 4.17 3.43
N LYS A 311 5.36 4.05 4.01
CA LYS A 311 6.62 4.09 3.27
C LYS A 311 6.89 2.79 2.52
N ALA A 312 6.48 1.65 3.07
CA ALA A 312 6.63 0.34 2.43
C ALA A 312 5.86 0.27 1.11
N ARG A 313 6.51 -0.22 0.05
CA ARG A 313 5.92 -0.29 -1.29
C ARG A 313 6.37 -1.53 -2.05
N ASP A 314 5.39 -2.29 -2.51
CA ASP A 314 5.51 -3.51 -3.29
C ASP A 314 6.30 -4.65 -2.60
N TYR A 315 6.22 -4.73 -1.27
CA TYR A 315 6.73 -5.86 -0.47
C TYR A 315 5.83 -6.08 0.77
N VAL A 316 6.04 -7.16 1.51
CA VAL A 316 5.33 -7.43 2.77
C VAL A 316 5.99 -6.67 3.91
N ILE A 317 5.27 -5.75 4.56
CA ILE A 317 5.71 -5.20 5.84
C ILE A 317 5.30 -6.14 6.97
N ILE A 318 6.29 -6.62 7.73
CA ILE A 318 6.08 -7.49 8.88
C ILE A 318 5.95 -6.60 10.12
N LEU A 319 4.90 -6.83 10.91
CA LEU A 319 4.60 -6.09 12.12
C LEU A 319 4.71 -7.04 13.32
N LYS A 320 5.73 -6.81 14.16
CA LYS A 320 5.95 -7.59 15.38
C LYS A 320 4.99 -7.20 16.49
N ASN A 321 4.76 -8.12 17.43
CA ASN A 321 4.06 -7.89 18.69
C ASN A 321 2.64 -7.31 18.52
N ILE A 322 1.91 -7.73 17.47
CA ILE A 322 0.51 -7.37 17.36
C ILE A 322 -0.25 -7.99 18.54
N GLY A 323 -1.13 -7.21 19.16
CA GLY A 323 -1.99 -7.65 20.25
C GLY A 323 -3.14 -6.68 20.48
N ILE A 324 -4.04 -7.06 21.38
CA ILE A 324 -5.20 -6.25 21.80
C ILE A 324 -5.26 -6.09 23.33
N ASP A 325 -4.18 -6.47 24.02
CA ASP A 325 -4.01 -6.49 25.47
C ASP A 325 -4.04 -5.10 26.13
N THR A 326 -3.74 -4.05 25.37
CA THR A 326 -3.79 -2.66 25.88
C THR A 326 -4.64 -1.77 24.99
N LYS A 327 -5.21 -0.70 25.57
CA LYS A 327 -5.97 0.32 24.83
C LYS A 327 -5.14 0.92 23.68
N GLU A 328 -3.87 1.20 23.92
CA GLU A 328 -2.95 1.73 22.91
C GLU A 328 -2.81 0.77 21.71
N LYS A 329 -2.63 -0.54 21.97
CA LYS A 329 -2.55 -1.54 20.90
C LYS A 329 -3.87 -1.70 20.16
N GLN A 330 -5.00 -1.64 20.86
CA GLN A 330 -6.33 -1.63 20.22
C GLN A 330 -6.51 -0.43 19.28
N ASP A 331 -6.05 0.76 19.67
CA ASP A 331 -6.11 1.95 18.81
C ASP A 331 -5.17 1.86 17.61
N LYS A 332 -3.98 1.25 17.77
CA LYS A 332 -3.08 0.89 16.65
C LYS A 332 -3.73 -0.12 15.69
N ILE A 333 -4.45 -1.11 16.20
CA ILE A 333 -5.23 -2.05 15.39
C ILE A 333 -6.33 -1.33 14.58
N LYS A 334 -7.11 -0.43 15.20
CA LYS A 334 -8.12 0.37 14.48
C LYS A 334 -7.50 1.20 13.36
N MET A 335 -6.36 1.83 13.65
CA MET A 335 -5.59 2.56 12.65
C MET A 335 -5.14 1.63 11.51
N LEU A 336 -4.64 0.42 11.83
CA LEU A 336 -4.21 -0.56 10.84
C LEU A 336 -5.34 -0.94 9.88
N PHE A 337 -6.53 -1.24 10.40
CA PHE A 337 -7.70 -1.54 9.56
C PHE A 337 -8.14 -0.32 8.74
N THR A 338 -8.04 0.89 9.28
CA THR A 338 -8.28 2.12 8.52
C THR A 338 -7.29 2.26 7.35
N LEU A 339 -6.03 1.85 7.53
CA LEU A 339 -5.02 1.83 6.47
C LEU A 339 -5.27 0.74 5.44
N LEU A 340 -5.71 -0.45 5.85
CA LEU A 340 -6.08 -1.54 4.92
C LEU A 340 -7.25 -1.15 4.01
N GLN A 341 -8.14 -0.28 4.48
CA GLN A 341 -9.22 0.28 3.68
C GLN A 341 -8.79 1.44 2.77
N ASN A 342 -7.56 1.95 2.94
CA ASN A 342 -7.06 3.10 2.19
C ASN A 342 -6.46 2.67 0.84
N ASP A 343 -6.97 3.25 -0.23
CA ASP A 343 -6.49 2.98 -1.59
C ASP A 343 -5.01 3.35 -1.85
N LYS A 344 -4.40 4.11 -0.95
CA LYS A 344 -2.98 4.50 -1.01
C LYS A 344 -2.03 3.45 -0.43
N LEU A 345 -2.54 2.34 0.15
CA LEU A 345 -1.69 1.30 0.72
C LEU A 345 -1.12 0.38 -0.38
N HIS A 346 0.15 0.60 -0.69
CA HIS A 346 0.89 -0.12 -1.74
C HIS A 346 1.79 -1.23 -1.20
N ASN A 347 1.41 -1.89 -0.12
CA ASN A 347 2.11 -3.04 0.45
C ASN A 347 1.11 -4.02 1.05
N ASN A 348 1.58 -5.22 1.36
CA ASN A 348 0.83 -6.19 2.14
C ASN A 348 1.36 -6.18 3.58
N ILE A 349 0.51 -6.47 4.57
CA ILE A 349 0.85 -6.38 5.98
C ILE A 349 0.73 -7.77 6.61
N LEU A 350 1.83 -8.27 7.14
CA LEU A 350 1.85 -9.50 7.92
C LEU A 350 1.99 -9.17 9.41
N GLY A 351 0.99 -9.53 10.20
CA GLY A 351 1.04 -9.41 11.66
C GLY A 351 1.65 -10.63 12.32
N LEU A 352 2.50 -10.43 13.32
CA LEU A 352 2.95 -11.49 14.22
C LEU A 352 2.28 -11.27 15.58
N SER A 353 1.35 -12.15 15.93
CA SER A 353 0.59 -12.07 17.18
C SER A 353 0.86 -13.30 18.04
N LYS A 354 0.77 -13.12 19.36
CA LYS A 354 0.82 -14.24 20.30
C LYS A 354 -0.46 -15.07 20.19
N ASP A 355 -1.58 -14.37 20.27
CA ASP A 355 -2.92 -14.95 20.35
C ASP A 355 -3.72 -14.69 19.08
N ASN A 356 -4.86 -15.37 18.94
CA ASN A 356 -5.78 -15.17 17.85
C ASN A 356 -6.27 -13.71 17.82
N LEU A 357 -6.20 -13.07 16.65
CA LEU A 357 -6.79 -11.73 16.48
C LEU A 357 -8.22 -11.89 16.00
N GLU A 358 -9.14 -11.91 16.96
CA GLU A 358 -10.58 -12.08 16.76
C GLU A 358 -11.21 -10.78 16.22
N ARG A 359 -10.95 -10.49 14.94
CA ARG A 359 -11.50 -9.34 14.24
C ARG A 359 -11.99 -9.73 12.86
N GLU A 360 -13.14 -9.20 12.48
CA GLU A 360 -13.62 -9.23 11.09
C GLU A 360 -12.51 -8.73 10.15
N ASN A 361 -12.25 -9.47 9.07
CA ASN A 361 -11.16 -9.21 8.13
C ASN A 361 -9.75 -9.55 8.65
N THR A 362 -9.61 -10.49 9.57
CA THR A 362 -8.31 -11.10 9.89
C THR A 362 -8.31 -12.55 9.42
N PHE A 363 -7.23 -12.97 8.75
CA PHE A 363 -6.97 -14.37 8.48
C PHE A 363 -5.77 -14.80 9.33
N ASN A 364 -6.03 -15.66 10.31
CA ASN A 364 -5.03 -16.16 11.23
C ASN A 364 -4.49 -17.50 10.72
N ILE A 365 -3.17 -17.59 10.57
CA ILE A 365 -2.44 -18.82 10.27
C ILE A 365 -1.78 -19.27 11.56
N ASP A 366 -2.29 -20.35 12.14
CA ASP A 366 -1.74 -20.95 13.34
C ASP A 366 -0.55 -21.85 13.01
N ILE A 367 0.59 -21.54 13.64
CA ILE A 367 1.85 -22.27 13.44
C ILE A 367 2.15 -23.27 14.57
N SER A 368 1.26 -23.40 15.56
CA SER A 368 1.54 -24.18 16.77
C SER A 368 1.80 -25.66 16.46
N ASN A 369 1.08 -26.21 15.48
CA ASN A 369 1.12 -27.64 15.13
C ASN A 369 2.02 -27.94 13.92
N ILE A 370 2.85 -27.00 13.47
CA ILE A 370 3.76 -27.29 12.35
C ILE A 370 4.83 -28.28 12.81
N VAL A 371 4.97 -29.35 12.03
CA VAL A 371 6.09 -30.29 12.14
C VAL A 371 7.10 -29.93 11.05
N ILE A 372 8.31 -29.50 11.45
CA ILE A 372 9.43 -29.26 10.54
C ILE A 372 10.62 -30.06 11.05
N SER A 373 11.22 -30.88 10.18
CA SER A 373 12.45 -31.59 10.54
C SER A 373 13.63 -30.61 10.66
N SER A 374 14.65 -30.96 11.45
CA SER A 374 15.83 -30.10 11.58
C SER A 374 16.57 -29.90 10.25
N ASP A 375 16.50 -30.89 9.37
CA ASP A 375 17.13 -30.85 8.05
C ASP A 375 16.34 -29.97 7.08
N ASP A 376 15.01 -30.03 7.10
CA ASP A 376 14.16 -29.14 6.32
C ASP A 376 14.32 -27.69 6.77
N LEU A 377 14.41 -27.43 8.08
CA LEU A 377 14.65 -26.09 8.60
C LEU A 377 16.00 -25.52 8.14
N LYS A 378 17.09 -26.31 8.26
CA LYS A 378 18.41 -25.92 7.73
C LYS A 378 18.36 -25.69 6.23
N MET A 379 17.65 -26.55 5.49
CA MET A 379 17.45 -26.40 4.06
C MET A 379 16.73 -25.08 3.73
N LEU A 380 15.63 -24.76 4.41
CA LEU A 380 14.86 -23.53 4.22
C LEU A 380 15.69 -22.27 4.51
N GLN A 381 16.52 -22.31 5.55
CA GLN A 381 17.45 -21.23 5.91
C GLN A 381 18.54 -21.05 4.83
N ASN A 382 19.09 -22.15 4.32
CA ASN A 382 20.16 -22.13 3.32
C ASN A 382 19.69 -21.79 1.90
N LYS A 383 18.39 -21.96 1.59
CA LYS A 383 17.79 -21.68 0.28
C LYS A 383 17.38 -20.22 0.07
N SER A 384 17.64 -19.33 1.03
CA SER A 384 17.30 -17.91 0.96
C SER A 384 17.75 -17.21 -0.34
N LYS A 385 18.97 -17.49 -0.81
CA LYS A 385 19.50 -16.92 -2.07
C LYS A 385 18.76 -17.44 -3.31
N PHE A 386 18.30 -18.69 -3.31
CA PHE A 386 17.53 -19.25 -4.42
C PHE A 386 16.15 -18.58 -4.50
N PHE A 387 15.51 -18.32 -3.37
CA PHE A 387 14.24 -17.58 -3.35
C PHE A 387 14.41 -16.15 -3.88
N SER A 388 15.45 -15.42 -3.44
CA SER A 388 15.75 -14.08 -3.98
C SER A 388 16.03 -14.13 -5.49
N THR A 389 16.75 -15.15 -5.97
CA THR A 389 17.00 -15.35 -7.42
C THR A 389 15.71 -15.61 -8.18
N PHE A 390 14.82 -16.44 -7.63
CA PHE A 390 13.50 -16.69 -8.19
C PHE A 390 12.69 -15.39 -8.28
N LEU A 391 12.67 -14.56 -7.22
CA LEU A 391 11.96 -13.29 -7.22
C LEU A 391 12.46 -12.34 -8.31
N LEU A 392 13.78 -12.27 -8.54
CA LEU A 392 14.35 -11.47 -9.63
C LEU A 392 13.80 -11.89 -11.00
N HIS A 393 13.85 -13.18 -11.32
CA HIS A 393 13.31 -13.71 -12.57
C HIS A 393 11.78 -13.57 -12.65
N PHE A 394 11.07 -13.72 -11.53
CA PHE A 394 9.63 -13.57 -11.46
C PHE A 394 9.21 -12.12 -11.72
N ILE A 395 9.89 -11.14 -11.11
CA ILE A 395 9.70 -9.70 -11.37
C ILE A 395 9.95 -9.39 -12.84
N TYR A 396 11.00 -9.96 -13.44
CA TYR A 396 11.27 -9.80 -14.87
C TYR A 396 10.15 -10.38 -15.75
N SER A 397 9.65 -11.57 -15.43
CA SER A 397 8.48 -12.16 -16.11
C SER A 397 7.22 -11.30 -15.97
N LEU A 398 6.97 -10.76 -14.77
CA LEU A 398 5.87 -9.82 -14.52
C LEU A 398 6.02 -8.55 -15.36
N LYS A 399 7.23 -7.97 -15.43
CA LYS A 399 7.54 -6.80 -16.25
C LYS A 399 7.08 -7.01 -17.69
N GLN A 400 7.44 -8.14 -18.30
CA GLN A 400 7.00 -8.48 -19.66
C GLN A 400 5.46 -8.55 -19.79
N MET A 401 4.76 -9.08 -18.80
CA MET A 401 3.29 -9.13 -18.78
C MET A 401 2.66 -7.75 -18.66
N ILE A 402 3.25 -6.87 -17.83
CA ILE A 402 2.78 -5.50 -17.57
C ILE A 402 3.04 -4.58 -18.77
N GLN A 403 4.18 -4.75 -19.44
CA GLN A 403 4.60 -3.91 -20.57
C GLN A 403 3.67 -4.01 -21.77
N ARG A 404 3.17 -5.22 -22.08
CA ARG A 404 2.26 -5.46 -23.22
C ARG A 404 1.05 -4.54 -23.17
N ASP A 405 0.38 -4.45 -22.01
CA ASP A 405 -0.56 -3.38 -21.64
C ASP A 405 -1.02 -3.56 -20.18
N LYS A 406 -0.69 -2.60 -19.31
CA LYS A 406 -1.14 -2.57 -17.90
C LYS A 406 -2.67 -2.70 -17.76
N LYS A 407 -3.46 -2.15 -18.69
CA LYS A 407 -4.92 -2.28 -18.67
C LYS A 407 -5.36 -3.71 -18.95
N ILE A 408 -4.73 -4.39 -19.90
CA ILE A 408 -5.02 -5.79 -20.22
C ILE A 408 -4.61 -6.69 -19.05
N PHE A 409 -3.42 -6.49 -18.49
CA PHE A 409 -2.97 -7.20 -17.28
C PHE A 409 -4.01 -7.07 -16.16
N ASN A 410 -4.44 -5.85 -15.84
CA ASN A 410 -5.46 -5.61 -14.81
C ASN A 410 -6.82 -6.25 -15.14
N LYS A 411 -7.23 -6.26 -16.42
CA LYS A 411 -8.48 -6.91 -16.86
C LYS A 411 -8.42 -8.43 -16.69
N GLN A 412 -7.30 -9.04 -17.07
CA GLN A 412 -7.07 -10.48 -16.91
C GLN A 412 -6.98 -10.88 -15.44
N PHE A 413 -6.24 -10.11 -14.64
CA PHE A 413 -6.14 -10.31 -13.19
C PHE A 413 -7.54 -10.28 -12.53
N LYS A 414 -8.36 -9.26 -12.85
CA LYS A 414 -9.74 -9.16 -12.35
C LYS A 414 -10.63 -10.32 -12.82
N LYS A 415 -10.45 -10.81 -14.05
CA LYS A 415 -11.21 -11.97 -14.57
C LYS A 415 -10.88 -13.23 -13.77
N ARG A 416 -9.60 -13.46 -13.45
CA ARG A 416 -9.15 -14.61 -12.66
C ARG A 416 -9.62 -14.53 -11.20
N ILE A 417 -9.57 -13.35 -10.59
CA ILE A 417 -10.15 -13.14 -9.25
C ILE A 417 -11.63 -13.57 -9.23
N ARG A 418 -12.44 -13.07 -10.17
CA ARG A 418 -13.88 -13.42 -10.24
C ARG A 418 -14.14 -14.90 -10.49
N TYR A 419 -13.20 -15.61 -11.12
CA TYR A 419 -13.30 -17.04 -11.31
C TYR A 419 -13.15 -17.76 -9.96
N PHE A 420 -12.11 -17.44 -9.19
CA PHE A 420 -11.90 -18.02 -7.86
C PHE A 420 -12.93 -17.54 -6.82
N GLU A 421 -13.45 -16.30 -6.92
CA GLU A 421 -14.50 -15.81 -6.01
C GLU A 421 -15.78 -16.69 -6.08
N LYS A 422 -16.10 -17.24 -7.25
CA LYS A 422 -17.25 -18.14 -7.43
C LYS A 422 -17.07 -19.49 -6.74
N GLU A 423 -15.83 -19.98 -6.66
CA GLU A 423 -15.49 -21.23 -5.97
C GLU A 423 -15.60 -21.10 -4.44
N HIS A 424 -15.76 -19.86 -3.93
CA HIS A 424 -15.80 -19.52 -2.51
C HIS A 424 -17.09 -18.79 -2.09
N SER A 425 -18.22 -19.02 -2.78
CA SER A 425 -19.47 -18.27 -2.57
C SER A 425 -20.11 -18.40 -1.18
N ASN A 426 -19.69 -19.38 -0.37
CA ASN A 426 -20.29 -19.71 0.92
C ASN A 426 -19.46 -19.21 2.13
N ILE A 427 -18.54 -18.27 1.92
CA ILE A 427 -17.57 -17.78 2.92
C ILE A 427 -17.70 -16.27 3.11
N ASP A 428 -17.22 -15.74 4.23
CA ASP A 428 -17.03 -14.30 4.42
C ASP A 428 -16.41 -13.66 3.16
N PHE A 429 -17.05 -12.60 2.68
CA PHE A 429 -16.70 -11.98 1.41
C PHE A 429 -15.25 -11.48 1.37
N ASN A 430 -14.71 -10.99 2.49
CA ASN A 430 -13.35 -10.45 2.54
C ASN A 430 -12.29 -11.56 2.59
N ILE A 431 -12.57 -12.69 3.25
CA ILE A 431 -11.71 -13.88 3.25
C ILE A 431 -11.74 -14.55 1.86
N ALA A 432 -12.92 -14.76 1.28
CA ALA A 432 -13.06 -15.29 -0.07
C ALA A 432 -12.29 -14.45 -1.11
N LYS A 433 -12.36 -13.13 -0.95
CA LYS A 433 -11.60 -12.19 -1.78
C LYS A 433 -10.09 -12.27 -1.56
N LEU A 434 -9.62 -12.40 -0.32
CA LEU A 434 -8.20 -12.65 -0.05
C LEU A 434 -7.73 -13.93 -0.74
N PHE A 435 -8.43 -15.05 -0.54
CA PHE A 435 -8.04 -16.35 -1.12
C PHE A 435 -8.05 -16.32 -2.64
N SER A 436 -9.05 -15.67 -3.25
CA SER A 436 -9.09 -15.48 -4.70
C SER A 436 -7.87 -14.75 -5.22
N TRP A 437 -7.42 -13.72 -4.51
CA TRP A 437 -6.22 -12.97 -4.88
C TRP A 437 -4.93 -13.77 -4.70
N LEU A 438 -4.82 -14.51 -3.61
CA LEU A 438 -3.70 -15.41 -3.35
C LEU A 438 -3.62 -16.51 -4.42
N MET A 439 -4.76 -17.10 -4.80
CA MET A 439 -4.86 -18.11 -5.84
C MET A 439 -4.39 -17.61 -7.21
N VAL A 440 -4.75 -16.37 -7.59
CA VAL A 440 -4.21 -15.79 -8.83
C VAL A 440 -2.69 -15.67 -8.79
N MET A 441 -2.11 -15.31 -7.64
CA MET A 441 -0.66 -15.22 -7.52
C MET A 441 0.03 -16.58 -7.54
N TYR A 442 -0.58 -17.60 -6.93
CA TYR A 442 -0.09 -18.98 -7.02
C TYR A 442 -0.19 -19.53 -8.45
N GLU A 443 -1.27 -19.24 -9.17
CA GLU A 443 -1.41 -19.58 -10.59
C GLU A 443 -0.31 -18.90 -11.42
N LEU A 444 -0.01 -17.62 -11.18
CA LEU A 444 1.08 -16.91 -11.85
C LEU A 444 2.46 -17.50 -11.53
N PHE A 445 2.68 -17.94 -10.28
CA PHE A 445 3.87 -18.68 -9.89
C PHE A 445 4.03 -19.96 -10.71
N LEU A 446 2.98 -20.77 -10.83
CA LEU A 446 3.01 -22.01 -11.61
C LEU A 446 3.20 -21.76 -13.12
N ILE A 447 2.56 -20.73 -13.68
CA ILE A 447 2.76 -20.31 -15.08
C ILE A 447 4.22 -19.93 -15.33
N PHE A 448 4.86 -19.24 -14.37
CA PHE A 448 6.29 -18.95 -14.46
C PHE A 448 7.12 -20.25 -14.44
N GLY A 449 6.79 -21.22 -13.60
CA GLY A 449 7.45 -22.54 -13.58
C GLY A 449 7.38 -23.26 -14.93
N VAL A 450 6.23 -23.20 -15.62
CA VAL A 450 6.07 -23.76 -16.97
C VAL A 450 6.95 -23.02 -17.98
N LYS A 451 6.94 -21.68 -17.97
CA LYS A 451 7.79 -20.86 -18.86
C LYS A 451 9.29 -21.11 -18.63
N ALA A 452 9.69 -21.32 -17.38
CA ALA A 452 11.06 -21.64 -17.01
C ALA A 452 11.44 -23.11 -17.29
N GLN A 453 10.53 -23.91 -17.88
CA GLN A 453 10.72 -25.34 -18.14
C GLN A 453 11.05 -26.15 -16.87
N ALA A 454 10.57 -25.66 -15.72
CA ALA A 454 10.69 -26.32 -14.43
C ALA A 454 9.50 -27.22 -14.12
N LEU A 455 8.36 -26.96 -14.75
CA LEU A 455 7.14 -27.77 -14.67
C LEU A 455 6.55 -27.97 -16.07
N ASP A 456 5.91 -29.11 -16.28
CA ASP A 456 4.98 -29.27 -17.40
C ASP A 456 3.59 -28.73 -17.03
N GLU A 457 2.73 -28.53 -18.04
CA GLU A 457 1.39 -27.98 -17.85
C GLU A 457 0.47 -28.87 -16.99
N LYS A 458 0.63 -30.19 -17.05
CA LYS A 458 -0.19 -31.14 -16.29
C LYS A 458 0.15 -31.07 -14.80
N SER A 459 1.44 -31.05 -14.49
CA SER A 459 1.98 -30.86 -13.14
C SER A 459 1.55 -29.51 -12.55
N ALA A 460 1.61 -28.43 -13.34
CA ALA A 460 1.11 -27.12 -12.94
C ALA A 460 -0.40 -27.14 -12.63
N LYS A 461 -1.23 -27.77 -13.48
CA LYS A 461 -2.68 -27.91 -13.21
C LYS A 461 -2.97 -28.72 -11.96
N SER A 462 -2.25 -29.82 -11.73
CA SER A 462 -2.40 -30.65 -10.53
C SER A 462 -2.08 -29.86 -9.26
N LYS A 463 -0.95 -29.13 -9.23
CA LYS A 463 -0.58 -28.28 -8.09
C LYS A 463 -1.57 -27.13 -7.86
N LEU A 464 -2.16 -26.56 -8.93
CA LEU A 464 -3.21 -25.55 -8.80
C LEU A 464 -4.50 -26.12 -8.19
N SER A 465 -4.86 -27.36 -8.56
CA SER A 465 -6.01 -28.06 -7.98
C SER A 465 -5.78 -28.34 -6.49
N GLU A 466 -4.59 -28.82 -6.11
CA GLU A 466 -4.21 -29.00 -4.71
C GLU A 466 -4.35 -27.70 -3.91
N ALA A 467 -3.83 -26.59 -4.43
CA ALA A 467 -3.98 -25.28 -3.78
C ALA A 467 -5.44 -24.85 -3.65
N THR A 468 -6.28 -25.11 -4.67
CA THR A 468 -7.72 -24.82 -4.61
C THR A 468 -8.38 -25.54 -3.43
N GLU A 469 -8.10 -26.83 -3.26
CA GLU A 469 -8.65 -27.62 -2.14
C GLU A 469 -8.13 -27.12 -0.79
N ILE A 470 -6.84 -26.78 -0.69
CA ILE A 470 -6.27 -26.16 0.52
C ILE A 470 -7.01 -24.88 0.91
N TYR A 471 -7.27 -23.97 -0.02
CA TYR A 471 -8.01 -22.74 0.29
C TYR A 471 -9.49 -23.00 0.63
N LYS A 472 -10.12 -24.03 0.04
CA LYS A 472 -11.45 -24.46 0.46
C LYS A 472 -11.44 -24.96 1.90
N GLU A 473 -10.49 -25.80 2.29
CA GLU A 473 -10.36 -26.28 3.68
C GLU A 473 -10.12 -25.13 4.66
N LEU A 474 -9.19 -24.22 4.35
CA LEU A 474 -8.91 -23.04 5.16
C LEU A 474 -10.15 -22.15 5.32
N SER A 475 -10.99 -22.08 4.28
CA SER A 475 -12.21 -21.28 4.30
C SER A 475 -13.30 -21.88 5.19
N VAL A 476 -13.43 -23.21 5.20
CA VAL A 476 -14.34 -23.93 6.11
C VAL A 476 -13.90 -23.69 7.55
N LYS A 477 -12.61 -23.84 7.86
CA LYS A 477 -12.08 -23.58 9.19
C LYS A 477 -12.35 -22.14 9.65
N ALA A 478 -12.07 -21.15 8.79
CA ALA A 478 -12.33 -19.75 9.09
C ALA A 478 -13.82 -19.45 9.32
N ASN A 479 -14.73 -20.08 8.57
CA ASN A 479 -16.18 -19.96 8.80
C ASN A 479 -16.62 -20.62 10.11
N THR A 480 -16.05 -21.78 10.45
CA THR A 480 -16.43 -22.53 11.66
C THR A 480 -15.96 -21.80 12.93
N GLU A 481 -14.75 -21.23 12.89
CA GLU A 481 -14.18 -20.41 13.98
C GLU A 481 -14.92 -19.06 14.12
N ASN A 482 -15.31 -18.42 13.02
CA ASN A 482 -16.07 -17.16 13.06
C ASN A 482 -17.55 -17.35 13.46
N ASN A 483 -18.18 -18.46 13.09
CA ASN A 483 -19.60 -18.70 13.37
C ASN A 483 -19.86 -19.17 14.82
N ASN A 484 -18.95 -19.93 15.42
CA ASN A 484 -19.19 -20.54 16.75
C ASN A 484 -18.72 -19.71 17.95
N ILE A 485 -17.80 -18.74 17.78
CA ILE A 485 -17.19 -18.04 18.93
C ILE A 485 -17.46 -16.52 18.92
N ASN A 486 -17.64 -15.89 17.74
CA ASN A 486 -17.75 -14.43 17.66
C ASN A 486 -19.17 -13.86 17.57
N SER A 487 -20.14 -14.57 16.99
CA SER A 487 -21.48 -13.99 16.83
C SER A 487 -22.20 -13.84 18.17
N GLU A 488 -22.07 -14.82 19.08
CA GLU A 488 -22.75 -14.79 20.37
C GLU A 488 -22.03 -13.89 21.38
N SER A 489 -20.69 -13.90 21.43
CA SER A 489 -19.94 -13.02 22.34
C SER A 489 -20.09 -11.54 21.96
N LEU A 490 -20.04 -11.20 20.67
CA LEU A 490 -20.27 -9.84 20.18
C LEU A 490 -21.71 -9.40 20.44
N LYS A 491 -22.71 -10.24 20.12
CA LYS A 491 -24.12 -9.95 20.41
C LYS A 491 -24.35 -9.74 21.91
N LYS A 492 -23.71 -10.55 22.76
CA LYS A 492 -23.75 -10.39 24.22
C LYS A 492 -23.16 -9.06 24.67
N GLN A 493 -22.00 -8.68 24.15
CA GLN A 493 -21.34 -7.40 24.50
C GLN A 493 -22.15 -6.19 24.00
N GLU A 494 -22.65 -6.22 22.77
CA GLU A 494 -23.49 -5.16 22.21
C GLU A 494 -24.83 -5.06 22.95
N ALA A 495 -25.42 -6.19 23.36
CA ALA A 495 -26.61 -6.22 24.20
C ALA A 495 -26.37 -5.61 25.57
N LYS A 496 -25.24 -5.93 26.22
CA LYS A 496 -24.86 -5.29 27.49
C LYS A 496 -24.71 -3.78 27.35
N LEU A 497 -24.02 -3.31 26.30
CA LEU A 497 -23.86 -1.87 26.04
C LEU A 497 -25.21 -1.17 25.81
N PHE A 498 -26.10 -1.80 25.05
CA PHE A 498 -27.45 -1.30 24.80
C PHE A 498 -28.28 -1.20 26.09
N LEU A 499 -28.29 -2.25 26.92
CA LEU A 499 -29.05 -2.28 28.17
C LEU A 499 -28.46 -1.37 29.25
N ASP A 500 -27.13 -1.21 29.31
CA ASP A 500 -26.45 -0.26 30.18
C ASP A 500 -26.80 1.19 29.80
N ALA A 501 -26.79 1.50 28.49
CA ALA A 501 -27.22 2.80 27.99
C ALA A 501 -28.70 3.09 28.31
N ILE A 502 -29.58 2.08 28.24
CA ILE A 502 -30.97 2.21 28.68
C ILE A 502 -31.03 2.52 30.18
N THR A 503 -30.29 1.78 31.00
CA THR A 503 -30.26 1.97 32.46
C THR A 503 -29.85 3.41 32.81
N LYS A 504 -28.76 3.90 32.21
CA LYS A 504 -28.28 5.29 32.36
C LYS A 504 -29.33 6.31 31.91
N MET A 505 -29.89 6.11 30.72
CA MET A 505 -30.92 6.99 30.18
C MET A 505 -32.16 7.06 31.09
N THR A 506 -32.62 5.93 31.63
CA THR A 506 -33.80 5.89 32.52
C THR A 506 -33.51 6.42 33.93
N ALA A 507 -32.24 6.51 34.33
CA ALA A 507 -31.84 7.18 35.56
C ALA A 507 -31.84 8.72 35.40
N GLU A 508 -31.45 9.22 34.23
CA GLU A 508 -31.42 10.66 33.93
C GLU A 508 -32.77 11.20 33.45
N VAL A 509 -33.58 10.38 32.79
CA VAL A 509 -34.89 10.76 32.23
C VAL A 509 -35.98 9.93 32.90
N LYS A 510 -36.82 10.61 33.68
CA LYS A 510 -37.91 9.99 34.46
C LYS A 510 -38.93 9.30 33.52
N LEU A 511 -39.13 8.01 33.71
CA LEU A 511 -40.25 7.26 33.12
C LEU A 511 -41.54 7.49 33.92
N LEU A 512 -42.68 7.47 33.24
CA LEU A 512 -43.99 7.52 33.89
C LEU A 512 -44.44 6.12 34.32
N ARG A 513 -45.25 6.01 35.38
CA ARG A 513 -45.87 4.72 35.70
C ARG A 513 -46.97 4.39 34.69
N ILE A 514 -47.20 3.11 34.44
CA ILE A 514 -48.38 2.68 33.67
C ILE A 514 -49.65 3.22 34.32
N LYS A 515 -50.57 3.75 33.51
CA LYS A 515 -51.78 4.54 33.83
C LYS A 515 -51.56 6.02 34.11
N GLU A 516 -50.32 6.51 34.23
CA GLU A 516 -50.05 7.93 34.34
C GLU A 516 -50.08 8.62 32.96
N LYS A 517 -50.82 9.73 32.89
CA LYS A 517 -50.93 10.55 31.69
C LYS A 517 -49.82 11.61 31.68
N PRO A 518 -49.03 11.74 30.60
CA PRO A 518 -48.01 12.78 30.50
C PRO A 518 -48.64 14.18 30.45
N HIS A 519 -47.95 15.16 31.02
CA HIS A 519 -48.29 16.58 30.84
C HIS A 519 -48.00 17.05 29.41
N GLU A 520 -46.91 16.57 28.80
CA GLU A 520 -46.56 16.80 27.39
C GLU A 520 -46.14 15.48 26.70
N GLU A 521 -46.80 15.09 25.60
CA GLU A 521 -46.58 13.77 24.95
C GLU A 521 -45.19 13.63 24.28
N ASN A 522 -44.56 14.76 23.91
CA ASN A 522 -43.32 14.78 23.14
C ASN A 522 -42.07 14.52 23.98
N ASP A 523 -42.11 14.79 25.28
CA ASP A 523 -40.92 14.76 26.14
C ASP A 523 -40.70 13.43 26.87
N ILE A 524 -41.71 12.57 26.92
CA ILE A 524 -41.55 11.27 27.56
C ILE A 524 -40.87 10.26 26.63
N ILE A 525 -39.98 9.46 27.20
CA ILE A 525 -39.25 8.38 26.49
C ILE A 525 -39.92 7.00 26.68
N GLY A 526 -40.81 6.85 27.65
CA GLY A 526 -41.55 5.61 27.90
C GLY A 526 -42.28 5.58 29.24
N TRP A 527 -42.76 4.39 29.58
CA TRP A 527 -43.41 4.06 30.85
C TRP A 527 -42.69 2.90 31.55
N GLU A 528 -43.00 2.68 32.81
CA GLU A 528 -42.57 1.52 33.57
C GLU A 528 -43.67 0.98 34.51
N ASP A 529 -43.54 -0.29 34.85
CA ASP A 529 -44.19 -0.90 36.01
C ASP A 529 -43.14 -1.65 36.86
N ASP A 530 -43.58 -2.41 37.86
CA ASP A 530 -42.67 -3.13 38.75
C ASP A 530 -41.83 -4.19 38.03
N THR A 531 -42.30 -4.67 36.86
CA THR A 531 -41.72 -5.81 36.15
C THR A 531 -40.99 -5.43 34.86
N ALA A 532 -41.35 -4.32 34.22
CA ALA A 532 -40.91 -4.01 32.87
C ALA A 532 -40.78 -2.51 32.55
N LEU A 533 -39.98 -2.24 31.52
CA LEU A 533 -39.86 -0.96 30.84
C LEU A 533 -40.62 -1.00 29.50
N TYR A 534 -41.29 0.10 29.17
CA TYR A 534 -42.08 0.28 27.94
C TYR A 534 -41.57 1.51 27.19
N LEU A 535 -40.58 1.31 26.32
CA LEU A 535 -39.82 2.40 25.70
C LEU A 535 -40.34 2.73 24.30
N LYS A 536 -40.50 4.02 23.97
CA LYS A 536 -40.91 4.46 22.64
C LYS A 536 -39.82 4.15 21.60
N ASN A 537 -40.21 3.91 20.35
CA ASN A 537 -39.27 3.59 19.25
C ASN A 537 -38.13 4.60 19.04
N LYS A 538 -38.35 5.88 19.40
CA LYS A 538 -37.35 6.96 19.32
C LYS A 538 -36.13 6.74 20.22
N VAL A 539 -36.25 5.90 21.26
CA VAL A 539 -35.15 5.61 22.20
C VAL A 539 -33.92 5.05 21.51
N TRP A 540 -34.07 4.27 20.44
CA TRP A 540 -32.93 3.75 19.67
C TRP A 540 -31.96 4.87 19.23
N ASN A 541 -32.49 6.03 18.83
CA ASN A 541 -31.68 7.16 18.38
C ASN A 541 -30.96 7.86 19.54
N LEU A 542 -31.50 7.75 20.75
CA LEU A 542 -30.95 8.37 21.96
C LEU A 542 -29.84 7.52 22.59
N ILE A 543 -29.83 6.21 22.36
CA ILE A 543 -28.86 5.28 22.98
C ILE A 543 -27.42 5.65 22.69
N ASN A 544 -27.12 6.19 21.50
CA ASN A 544 -25.76 6.64 21.17
C ASN A 544 -25.25 7.77 22.07
N ASN A 545 -26.13 8.53 22.72
CA ASN A 545 -25.75 9.60 23.66
C ASN A 545 -25.42 9.05 25.06
N PHE A 546 -25.96 7.89 25.42
CA PHE A 546 -25.80 7.28 26.75
C PHE A 546 -24.85 6.08 26.77
N SER A 547 -24.53 5.54 25.59
CA SER A 547 -23.54 4.49 25.43
C SER A 547 -22.12 5.07 25.38
N ILE A 548 -21.16 4.31 25.91
CA ILE A 548 -19.72 4.67 25.89
C ILE A 548 -19.19 4.71 24.43
N ARG A 549 -19.87 4.03 23.50
CA ARG A 549 -19.59 4.05 22.06
C ARG A 549 -20.85 3.73 21.23
N PRO A 550 -20.90 4.11 19.94
CA PRO A 550 -21.96 3.65 19.05
C PRO A 550 -22.03 2.12 19.00
N LEU A 551 -23.26 1.59 18.94
CA LEU A 551 -23.50 0.17 18.71
C LEU A 551 -23.05 -0.20 17.30
N THR A 552 -22.36 -1.33 17.16
CA THR A 552 -21.81 -1.80 15.87
C THR A 552 -22.69 -2.83 15.18
N ILE A 553 -23.72 -3.33 15.87
CA ILE A 553 -24.69 -4.30 15.37
C ILE A 553 -25.98 -3.62 14.87
N GLU A 554 -26.63 -4.21 13.86
CA GLU A 554 -27.91 -3.70 13.38
C GLU A 554 -29.02 -3.88 14.42
N LYS A 555 -29.93 -2.90 14.51
CA LYS A 555 -31.08 -2.89 15.44
C LYS A 555 -31.87 -4.21 15.42
N LYS A 556 -32.15 -4.72 14.23
CA LYS A 556 -32.94 -5.95 14.05
C LYS A 556 -32.24 -7.16 14.65
N GLU A 557 -30.93 -7.26 14.43
CA GLU A 557 -30.13 -8.40 14.90
C GLU A 557 -29.96 -8.36 16.42
N LEU A 558 -29.76 -7.17 17.00
CA LEU A 558 -29.72 -6.99 18.45
C LEU A 558 -31.05 -7.35 19.11
N TYR A 559 -32.16 -6.89 18.54
CA TYR A 559 -33.49 -7.17 19.09
C TYR A 559 -33.83 -8.66 19.00
N GLN A 560 -33.46 -9.33 17.91
CA GLN A 560 -33.61 -10.77 17.80
C GLN A 560 -32.84 -11.48 18.93
N TYR A 561 -31.59 -11.11 19.15
CA TYR A 561 -30.78 -11.68 20.23
C TYR A 561 -31.40 -11.48 21.63
N LEU A 562 -31.89 -10.27 21.92
CA LEU A 562 -32.56 -9.99 23.19
C LEU A 562 -33.90 -10.75 23.33
N TYR A 563 -34.62 -10.96 22.22
CA TYR A 563 -35.86 -11.72 22.18
C TYR A 563 -35.62 -13.21 22.42
N ASP A 564 -34.60 -13.79 21.79
CA ASP A 564 -34.24 -15.21 21.94
C ASP A 564 -33.84 -15.54 23.40
N ARG A 565 -33.30 -14.56 24.12
CA ARG A 565 -32.99 -14.65 25.57
C ARG A 565 -34.14 -14.21 26.48
N ASN A 566 -35.33 -13.97 25.92
CA ASN A 566 -36.53 -13.53 26.61
C ASN A 566 -36.38 -12.21 27.41
N ILE A 567 -35.42 -11.35 27.06
CA ILE A 567 -35.19 -10.06 27.73
C ILE A 567 -36.15 -9.01 27.21
N ILE A 568 -36.49 -9.08 25.91
CA ILE A 568 -37.55 -8.27 25.31
C ILE A 568 -38.69 -9.17 24.84
N ASN A 569 -39.87 -8.58 24.69
CA ASN A 569 -41.03 -9.27 24.13
C ASN A 569 -41.23 -8.94 22.64
N GLY A 570 -41.89 -9.82 21.90
CA GLY A 570 -42.16 -9.67 20.47
C GLY A 570 -43.51 -10.25 20.09
N GLN A 571 -44.11 -9.72 19.02
CA GLN A 571 -45.39 -10.15 18.48
C GLN A 571 -45.19 -10.85 17.14
N LEU A 572 -45.74 -12.06 16.99
CA LEU A 572 -45.75 -12.79 15.73
C LEU A 572 -46.77 -12.16 14.77
N GLU A 573 -46.32 -11.77 13.58
CA GLU A 573 -47.20 -11.32 12.50
C GLU A 573 -47.77 -12.50 11.69
N ARG A 574 -48.84 -12.25 10.91
CA ARG A 574 -49.51 -13.24 10.04
C ARG A 574 -48.59 -13.88 8.97
N ASN A 575 -47.41 -13.33 8.73
CA ASN A 575 -46.40 -13.78 7.76
C ASN A 575 -45.19 -14.49 8.43
N ASN A 576 -45.34 -14.96 9.67
CA ASN A 576 -44.26 -15.53 10.50
C ASN A 576 -43.08 -14.58 10.79
N ARG A 577 -43.24 -13.28 10.56
CA ARG A 577 -42.25 -12.28 10.97
C ARG A 577 -42.45 -11.90 12.43
N ILE A 578 -41.37 -11.90 13.20
CA ILE A 578 -41.37 -11.36 14.57
C ILE A 578 -41.22 -9.84 14.49
N ARG A 579 -42.15 -9.13 15.15
CA ARG A 579 -42.04 -7.69 15.39
C ARG A 579 -41.71 -7.46 16.86
N PHE A 580 -40.68 -6.66 17.13
CA PHE A 580 -40.16 -6.45 18.49
C PHE A 580 -40.82 -5.28 19.24
N ASP A 581 -41.70 -4.51 18.58
CA ASP A 581 -42.55 -3.51 19.19
C ASP A 581 -44.03 -3.93 19.12
N TYR A 582 -44.79 -3.71 20.20
CA TYR A 582 -46.21 -4.03 20.24
C TYR A 582 -47.04 -2.92 20.88
N ASN A 583 -48.36 -2.97 20.65
CA ASN A 583 -49.29 -1.99 21.19
C ASN A 583 -49.61 -2.30 22.65
N LYS A 584 -49.24 -1.38 23.56
CA LYS A 584 -49.60 -1.46 24.98
C LYS A 584 -50.57 -0.34 25.33
N ASN A 585 -51.60 -0.66 26.12
CA ASN A 585 -52.42 0.34 26.79
C ASN A 585 -51.57 0.99 27.89
N VAL A 586 -51.16 2.23 27.69
CA VAL A 586 -50.26 2.94 28.62
C VAL A 586 -51.04 3.79 29.62
N TYR A 587 -52.20 4.31 29.25
CA TYR A 587 -53.20 4.91 30.13
C TYR A 587 -54.58 4.85 29.44
N GLU A 588 -55.63 5.28 30.14
CA GLU A 588 -57.00 5.17 29.65
C GLU A 588 -57.17 5.80 28.26
N GLY A 589 -57.73 5.02 27.33
CA GLY A 589 -57.95 5.42 25.94
C GLY A 589 -56.70 5.51 25.05
N LYS A 590 -55.48 5.31 25.56
CA LYS A 590 -54.24 5.43 24.76
C LYS A 590 -53.49 4.12 24.61
N LYS A 591 -53.31 3.71 23.35
CA LYS A 591 -52.38 2.65 22.93
C LYS A 591 -51.13 3.25 22.32
N GLU A 592 -49.98 2.76 22.75
CA GLU A 592 -48.68 3.19 22.23
C GLU A 592 -47.86 1.99 21.77
N ARG A 593 -47.03 2.21 20.74
CA ARG A 593 -46.06 1.21 20.28
C ARG A 593 -44.79 1.32 21.08
N VAL A 594 -44.47 0.26 21.81
CA VAL A 594 -43.36 0.25 22.75
C VAL A 594 -42.50 -1.00 22.58
N LEU A 595 -41.20 -0.83 22.81
CA LEU A 595 -40.29 -1.91 23.10
C LEU A 595 -40.47 -2.29 24.57
N TYR A 596 -40.84 -3.54 24.82
CA TYR A 596 -41.02 -4.07 26.16
C TYR A 596 -39.76 -4.78 26.63
N ILE A 597 -39.23 -4.39 27.78
CA ILE A 597 -38.00 -4.96 28.36
C ILE A 597 -38.32 -5.46 29.78
N PHE A 598 -38.06 -6.73 30.06
CA PHE A 598 -38.20 -7.29 31.40
C PHE A 598 -37.06 -6.79 32.31
N LYS A 599 -37.39 -6.08 33.39
CA LYS A 599 -36.39 -5.44 34.29
C LYS A 599 -35.45 -6.46 34.94
N GLU A 600 -36.01 -7.55 35.45
CA GLU A 600 -35.25 -8.61 36.12
C GLU A 600 -34.24 -9.29 35.17
N LYS A 601 -34.70 -9.62 33.95
CA LYS A 601 -33.84 -10.28 32.95
C LYS A 601 -32.78 -9.35 32.36
N MET A 602 -33.12 -8.07 32.23
CA MET A 602 -32.15 -7.03 31.88
C MET A 602 -31.04 -6.96 32.94
N LYS A 603 -31.41 -6.92 34.22
CA LYS A 603 -30.46 -6.91 35.33
C LYS A 603 -29.56 -8.15 35.33
N ASN A 604 -30.15 -9.35 35.18
CA ASN A 604 -29.39 -10.60 35.14
C ASN A 604 -28.35 -10.60 34.01
N LEU A 605 -28.70 -10.15 32.80
CA LEU A 605 -27.73 -10.09 31.69
C LEU A 605 -26.61 -9.08 31.94
N LEU A 606 -26.89 -7.97 32.64
CA LEU A 606 -25.89 -6.98 32.99
C LEU A 606 -24.93 -7.48 34.09
N GLU A 607 -25.42 -8.30 35.01
CA GLU A 607 -24.67 -8.88 36.13
C GLU A 607 -23.94 -10.19 35.79
N GLU A 608 -24.23 -10.82 34.65
CA GLU A 608 -23.47 -11.98 34.16
C GLU A 608 -21.99 -11.60 33.96
N GLU A 609 -21.10 -11.96 34.88
CA GLU A 609 -19.65 -11.82 34.67
C GLU A 609 -19.19 -12.69 33.49
N ASN A 610 -18.14 -12.24 32.78
CA ASN A 610 -17.55 -12.96 31.65
C ASN A 610 -16.91 -14.27 32.16
N THR A 611 -17.71 -15.32 32.20
CA THR A 611 -17.28 -16.71 32.39
C THR A 611 -16.60 -17.23 31.14
#